data_AF-A0A1W1CV24-F1
#
_entry.id   AF-A0A1W1CV24-F1
#
_cell.length_a   1.000
_cell.length_b   1.000
_cell.length_c   1.000
_cell.angle_alpha   90.00
_cell.angle_beta   90.00
_cell.angle_gamma   90.00
#
_symmetry.space_group_name_H-M   'P 1'
#
loop_
_entity.id
_entity.type
_entity.pdbx_description
1 polymer ?
#
loop_
_entity_poly.entity_id
_entity_poly.type
_entity_poly.pdbx_seq_one_letter_code
_entity_poly.pdbx_strand_id
1 'polypeptide(L)'
;MHLIHRGNYSIIKKLHPSSVTIATLCLTDTNRLIIIDIDGEIFNYDLEGLEKPQSLLIHLKQTKQLLQIPKSNFLLIHANQNFITLFDLKNYKILRHKYLTFPTNISYMEISRDGNLLIMLQNREILHITLQNEQKLHSLILHNMIEEAYDLVANNPQLLESKEYERLEKIYKKEYINALHALQCDDRKKAQKVLENFSKIASKKEDIQLLFRAYSYYERLQTLFLQKSYAPAYALCEKYPPLQYTKEYKSMEREYKKIYANAQKEILLDNTTKAKELLFPYFTVLSKKESIELILKKNRDFLSFLKALKEGKAQEINKLLAEHQNFAQLPLYKAFIEKIDKEIQETNSKLNRGAIEEALKIIEEIKERGVQKEKIHFLEKKAKAIEALIQNYKKSQFKRCYEILDAYPEIFLELNLAKMLEKHWNKLMKKCEKYALYGNIQGIKITLKEFLTLKSRAKRVGDILRVTFIVTIDDFISKKKFKSAENFIYSYIDIFGHDTNLQRVMHKYEKKSSKKLALMQRKRVERDAWLHNKLIVN
;
A
#
# COMPACT_ATOMS: atom_id res chain seq x y z
N MET A 1 -33.90 -3.32 -1.83
CA MET A 1 -32.63 -2.66 -1.46
C MET A 1 -31.87 -3.61 -0.52
N HIS A 2 -30.94 -4.41 -1.06
CA HIS A 2 -30.19 -5.40 -0.28
C HIS A 2 -29.06 -4.71 0.49
N LEU A 3 -29.34 -4.31 1.73
CA LEU A 3 -28.29 -3.99 2.70
C LEU A 3 -27.61 -5.30 3.09
N ILE A 4 -26.54 -5.65 2.36
CA ILE A 4 -25.59 -6.67 2.77
C ILE A 4 -24.82 -6.09 3.95
N HIS A 5 -25.30 -6.35 5.17
CA HIS A 5 -24.51 -6.11 6.38
C HIS A 5 -23.30 -7.06 6.34
N ARG A 6 -22.15 -6.57 5.84
CA ARG A 6 -20.84 -7.20 6.04
C ARG A 6 -20.43 -6.99 7.50
N GLY A 7 -21.02 -7.77 8.40
CA GLY A 7 -20.58 -7.86 9.79
C GLY A 7 -19.46 -8.87 9.93
N ASN A 8 -18.28 -8.57 9.39
CA ASN A 8 -17.05 -9.29 9.70
C ASN A 8 -16.22 -8.36 10.60
N TYR A 9 -15.98 -8.76 11.86
CA TYR A 9 -15.10 -8.16 12.88
C TYR A 9 -15.22 -6.64 13.11
N SER A 10 -15.62 -6.21 14.31
CA SER A 10 -15.42 -4.80 14.71
C SER A 10 -14.42 -4.73 15.85
N ILE A 11 -13.14 -4.60 15.51
CA ILE A 11 -12.11 -4.10 16.41
C ILE A 11 -12.40 -2.60 16.59
N ILE A 12 -12.71 -2.16 17.82
CA ILE A 12 -12.93 -0.74 18.13
C ILE A 12 -11.58 -0.16 18.58
N LYS A 13 -10.90 0.56 17.67
CA LYS A 13 -9.65 1.27 17.95
C LYS A 13 -9.96 2.75 18.20
N LYS A 14 -9.58 3.30 19.36
CA LYS A 14 -9.62 4.76 19.60
C LYS A 14 -8.39 5.38 18.94
N LEU A 15 -8.60 6.15 17.88
CA LEU A 15 -7.51 6.70 17.08
C LEU A 15 -7.11 8.13 17.50
N HIS A 16 -8.04 8.95 17.99
CA HIS A 16 -7.78 10.35 18.30
C HIS A 16 -7.95 10.65 19.81
N PRO A 17 -7.02 11.35 20.47
CA PRO A 17 -7.22 11.87 21.83
C PRO A 17 -8.32 12.93 21.85
N SER A 18 -9.07 12.97 22.93
CA SER A 18 -10.40 13.59 23.07
C SER A 18 -10.45 15.12 23.17
N SER A 19 -9.38 15.85 22.85
CA SER A 19 -9.32 17.31 23.06
C SER A 19 -9.55 18.16 21.81
N VAL A 20 -9.59 17.55 20.62
CA VAL A 20 -9.66 18.30 19.35
C VAL A 20 -10.93 17.94 18.59
N THR A 21 -11.67 18.95 18.13
CA THR A 21 -12.90 18.77 17.36
C THR A 21 -12.54 18.43 15.91
N ILE A 22 -13.02 17.28 15.45
CA ILE A 22 -12.86 16.84 14.07
C ILE A 22 -13.81 17.64 13.17
N ALA A 23 -13.28 18.29 12.14
CA ALA A 23 -14.08 19.00 11.15
C ALA A 23 -14.59 18.05 10.06
N THR A 24 -13.72 17.17 9.55
CA THR A 24 -14.07 16.18 8.52
C THR A 24 -13.09 15.02 8.51
N LEU A 25 -13.49 13.91 7.90
CA LEU A 25 -12.66 12.70 7.74
C LEU A 25 -12.84 12.06 6.37
N CYS A 26 -11.85 11.29 5.94
CA CYS A 26 -11.89 10.51 4.70
C CYS A 26 -11.16 9.17 4.91
N LEU A 27 -11.79 8.07 4.48
CA LEU A 27 -11.13 6.78 4.39
C LEU A 27 -10.51 6.64 3.01
N THR A 28 -9.23 6.27 2.99
CA THR A 28 -8.49 6.06 1.76
C THR A 28 -8.57 4.61 1.26
N ASP A 29 -8.29 4.41 -0.02
CA ASP A 29 -8.17 3.10 -0.65
C ASP A 29 -7.03 2.22 -0.10
N THR A 30 -6.01 2.81 0.53
CA THR A 30 -4.89 2.09 1.19
C THR A 30 -5.15 1.80 2.68
N ASN A 31 -6.41 1.70 3.10
CA ASN A 31 -6.79 1.41 4.49
C ASN A 31 -6.23 2.44 5.51
N ARG A 32 -6.06 3.70 5.10
CA ARG A 32 -5.69 4.81 5.99
C ARG A 32 -6.88 5.71 6.27
N LEU A 33 -6.92 6.26 7.48
CA LEU A 33 -7.91 7.26 7.88
C LEU A 33 -7.26 8.64 7.93
N ILE A 34 -7.79 9.56 7.12
CA ILE A 34 -7.37 10.96 7.12
C ILE A 34 -8.40 11.77 7.88
N ILE A 35 -7.94 12.59 8.82
CA ILE A 35 -8.78 13.48 9.62
C ILE A 35 -8.25 14.90 9.45
N ILE A 36 -9.16 15.88 9.35
CA ILE A 36 -8.80 17.29 9.52
C ILE A 36 -9.61 17.85 10.70
N ASP A 37 -8.92 18.55 11.60
CA ASP A 37 -9.56 19.25 12.70
C ASP A 37 -10.07 20.65 12.32
N ILE A 38 -10.72 21.32 13.27
CA ILE A 38 -11.24 22.68 13.08
C ILE A 38 -10.14 23.74 12.89
N ASP A 39 -8.92 23.48 13.36
CA ASP A 39 -7.77 24.37 13.29
C ASP A 39 -7.00 24.23 11.96
N GLY A 40 -7.31 23.19 11.19
CA GLY A 40 -6.71 22.89 9.91
C GLY A 40 -5.44 22.05 10.04
N GLU A 41 -5.31 21.24 11.09
CA GLU A 41 -4.32 20.18 11.18
C GLU A 41 -4.87 18.91 10.53
N ILE A 42 -4.11 18.36 9.56
CA ILE A 42 -4.40 17.08 8.94
C ILE A 42 -3.66 15.98 9.70
N PHE A 43 -4.34 14.87 9.99
CA PHE A 43 -3.81 13.68 10.63
C PHE A 43 -3.98 12.48 9.69
N ASN A 44 -2.93 11.69 9.53
CA ASN A 44 -2.93 10.47 8.72
C ASN A 44 -2.68 9.24 9.61
N TYR A 45 -3.71 8.41 9.74
CA TYR A 45 -3.69 7.20 10.54
C TYR A 45 -3.57 5.97 9.66
N ASP A 46 -2.58 5.14 9.96
CA ASP A 46 -2.56 3.76 9.52
C ASP A 46 -3.51 2.93 10.39
N LEU A 47 -4.52 2.30 9.77
CA LEU A 47 -5.47 1.48 10.52
C LEU A 47 -4.86 0.13 10.94
N GLU A 48 -3.83 -0.36 10.24
CA GLU A 48 -3.13 -1.61 10.51
C GLU A 48 -1.95 -1.42 11.49
N GLY A 49 -1.25 -0.28 11.41
CA GLY A 49 -0.12 0.06 12.28
C GLY A 49 -0.50 0.50 13.70
N LEU A 50 0.40 0.32 14.67
CA LEU A 50 0.30 0.89 16.03
C LEU A 50 1.00 2.25 16.17
N GLU A 51 1.48 2.80 15.06
CA GLU A 51 2.27 4.04 15.06
C GLU A 51 1.41 5.27 15.34
N LYS A 52 2.07 6.32 15.86
CA LYS A 52 1.43 7.63 16.02
C LYS A 52 1.07 8.18 14.63
N PRO A 53 -0.08 8.88 14.48
CA PRO A 53 -0.42 9.50 13.21
C PRO A 53 0.64 10.51 12.81
N GLN A 54 0.92 10.57 11.51
CA GLN A 54 1.61 11.71 10.95
C GLN A 54 0.64 12.90 10.97
N SER A 55 1.11 14.09 11.37
CA SER A 55 0.29 15.31 11.36
C SER A 55 1.00 16.47 10.67
N LEU A 56 0.20 17.37 10.08
CA LEU A 56 0.68 18.59 9.42
C LEU A 56 -0.36 19.69 9.55
N LEU A 57 0.07 20.88 9.96
CA LEU A 57 -0.77 22.06 9.96
C LEU A 57 -0.84 22.65 8.54
N ILE A 58 -2.02 22.58 7.91
CA ILE A 58 -2.24 23.11 6.55
C ILE A 58 -2.95 24.47 6.55
N HIS A 59 -3.28 25.01 7.74
CA HIS A 59 -3.91 26.32 7.95
C HIS A 59 -5.24 26.54 7.19
N LEU A 60 -5.89 25.46 6.72
CA LEU A 60 -7.21 25.48 6.12
C LEU A 60 -8.28 25.28 7.19
N LYS A 61 -8.69 26.38 7.83
CA LYS A 61 -9.77 26.39 8.82
C LYS A 61 -11.13 26.17 8.15
N GLN A 62 -12.11 25.65 8.91
CA GLN A 62 -13.47 25.39 8.43
C GLN A 62 -13.55 24.39 7.26
N THR A 63 -12.70 23.37 7.28
CA THR A 63 -12.74 22.29 6.29
C THR A 63 -14.08 21.55 6.38
N LYS A 64 -14.84 21.55 5.27
CA LYS A 64 -16.16 20.92 5.18
C LYS A 64 -16.10 19.51 4.60
N GLN A 65 -15.23 19.29 3.62
CA GLN A 65 -15.17 18.01 2.90
C GLN A 65 -13.75 17.64 2.53
N LEU A 66 -13.51 16.32 2.59
CA LEU A 66 -12.31 15.64 2.13
C LEU A 66 -12.72 14.54 1.15
N LEU A 67 -12.15 14.56 -0.05
CA LEU A 67 -12.40 13.53 -1.06
C LEU A 67 -11.08 13.01 -1.60
N GLN A 68 -10.82 11.71 -1.48
CA GLN A 68 -9.70 11.09 -2.18
C GLN A 68 -10.07 10.90 -3.65
N ILE A 69 -9.18 11.35 -4.55
CA ILE A 69 -9.30 11.01 -5.97
C ILE A 69 -9.08 9.49 -6.10
N PRO A 70 -10.04 8.72 -6.69
CA PRO A 70 -9.97 7.27 -6.72
C PRO A 70 -8.67 6.73 -7.30
N LYS A 71 -8.10 5.69 -6.66
CA LYS A 71 -6.86 5.01 -7.09
C LYS A 71 -5.66 5.95 -7.20
N SER A 72 -5.61 7.00 -6.38
CA SER A 72 -4.53 7.98 -6.42
C SER A 72 -4.12 8.43 -5.02
N ASN A 73 -2.92 8.98 -4.91
CA ASN A 73 -2.39 9.54 -3.67
C ASN A 73 -2.86 10.98 -3.43
N PHE A 74 -3.92 11.44 -4.08
CA PHE A 74 -4.34 12.84 -4.02
C PHE A 74 -5.66 13.02 -3.27
N LEU A 75 -5.70 14.06 -2.43
CA LEU A 75 -6.88 14.50 -1.72
C LEU A 75 -7.32 15.87 -2.22
N LEU A 76 -8.63 16.01 -2.38
CA LEU A 76 -9.31 17.28 -2.58
C LEU A 76 -9.84 17.77 -1.23
N ILE A 77 -9.42 18.97 -0.85
CA ILE A 77 -9.78 19.61 0.42
C ILE A 77 -10.64 20.84 0.10
N HIS A 78 -11.82 20.92 0.72
CA HIS A 78 -12.70 22.10 0.63
C HIS A 78 -12.92 22.73 1.99
N ALA A 79 -12.54 24.00 2.10
CA ALA A 79 -12.56 24.80 3.34
C ALA A 79 -13.55 25.97 3.29
N ASN A 80 -14.82 25.68 2.93
CA ASN A 80 -15.90 26.68 2.86
C ASN A 80 -15.58 27.91 1.99
N GLN A 81 -14.77 27.71 0.95
CA GLN A 81 -14.35 28.74 0.01
C GLN A 81 -14.84 28.39 -1.41
N ASN A 82 -14.58 29.27 -2.37
CA ASN A 82 -14.88 29.08 -3.78
C ASN A 82 -13.79 28.31 -4.55
N PHE A 83 -12.88 27.65 -3.85
CA PHE A 83 -11.84 26.85 -4.48
C PHE A 83 -11.60 25.54 -3.73
N ILE A 84 -10.91 24.64 -4.42
CA ILE A 84 -10.49 23.33 -3.91
C ILE A 84 -8.97 23.31 -3.83
N THR A 85 -8.44 22.79 -2.73
CA THR A 85 -7.00 22.54 -2.54
C THR A 85 -6.67 21.10 -2.93
N LEU A 86 -5.55 20.90 -3.64
CA LEU A 86 -4.99 19.59 -3.95
C LEU A 86 -3.85 19.26 -2.98
N PHE A 87 -4.00 18.15 -2.26
CA PHE A 87 -3.03 17.66 -1.28
C PHE A 87 -2.47 16.31 -1.73
N ASP A 88 -1.16 16.12 -1.55
CA ASP A 88 -0.43 14.89 -1.86
C ASP A 88 -0.22 14.07 -0.58
N LEU A 89 -0.86 12.90 -0.52
CA LEU A 89 -0.78 11.97 0.61
C LEU A 89 0.59 11.30 0.75
N LYS A 90 1.32 11.14 -0.35
CA LYS A 90 2.59 10.42 -0.38
C LYS A 90 3.73 11.29 0.12
N ASN A 91 3.80 12.53 -0.37
CA ASN A 91 4.78 13.51 0.09
C ASN A 91 4.29 14.34 1.27
N TYR A 92 3.03 14.16 1.65
CA TYR A 92 2.37 14.81 2.77
C TYR A 92 2.48 16.35 2.73
N LYS A 93 2.06 16.94 1.61
CA LYS A 93 2.14 18.39 1.37
C LYS A 93 1.01 18.90 0.47
N ILE A 94 0.72 20.20 0.58
CA ILE A 94 -0.16 20.89 -0.37
C ILE A 94 0.59 21.04 -1.70
N LEU A 95 0.01 20.53 -2.79
CA LEU A 95 0.54 20.73 -4.14
C LEU A 95 0.04 22.02 -4.77
N ARG A 96 -1.26 22.29 -4.64
CA ARG A 96 -1.89 23.50 -5.19
C ARG A 96 -2.98 23.98 -4.25
N HIS A 97 -2.80 25.19 -3.70
CA HIS A 97 -3.77 25.82 -2.80
C HIS A 97 -5.07 26.17 -3.52
N LYS A 98 -5.00 26.66 -4.77
CA LYS A 98 -6.16 26.93 -5.62
C LYS A 98 -6.11 26.03 -6.85
N TYR A 99 -6.41 24.74 -6.65
CA TYR A 99 -6.39 23.77 -7.74
C TYR A 99 -7.54 23.99 -8.72
N LEU A 100 -8.76 24.11 -8.21
CA LEU A 100 -9.95 24.50 -8.98
C LEU A 100 -10.59 25.70 -8.31
N THR A 101 -10.97 26.72 -9.08
CA THR A 101 -11.61 27.95 -8.59
C THR A 101 -12.95 28.16 -9.29
N PHE A 102 -13.94 28.61 -8.53
CA PHE A 102 -15.33 28.75 -8.95
C PHE A 102 -15.84 30.17 -8.74
N PRO A 103 -16.86 30.60 -9.50
CA PRO A 103 -17.42 31.95 -9.37
C PRO A 103 -18.08 32.19 -8.01
N THR A 104 -18.63 31.15 -7.38
CA THR A 104 -19.27 31.22 -6.06
C THR A 104 -18.75 30.12 -5.13
N ASN A 105 -19.02 30.24 -3.83
CA ASN A 105 -18.64 29.22 -2.86
C ASN A 105 -19.28 27.86 -3.18
N ILE A 106 -18.53 26.81 -2.86
CA ILE A 106 -18.98 25.43 -3.03
C ILE A 106 -19.86 25.06 -1.83
N SER A 107 -21.04 24.51 -2.11
CA SER A 107 -21.95 23.96 -1.10
C SER A 107 -21.62 22.50 -0.79
N TYR A 108 -21.35 21.71 -1.83
CA TYR A 108 -21.09 20.28 -1.72
C TYR A 108 -20.24 19.77 -2.89
N MET A 109 -19.45 18.73 -2.63
CA MET A 109 -18.66 18.00 -3.61
C MET A 109 -18.84 16.49 -3.44
N GLU A 110 -18.82 15.77 -4.54
CA GLU A 110 -18.81 14.30 -4.56
C GLU A 110 -18.05 13.78 -5.78
N ILE A 111 -17.41 12.62 -5.66
CA ILE A 111 -16.82 11.93 -6.80
C ILE A 111 -17.79 10.87 -7.30
N SER A 112 -18.16 10.96 -8.57
CA SER A 112 -19.03 10.01 -9.25
C SER A 112 -18.35 8.64 -9.39
N ARG A 113 -19.14 7.61 -9.72
CA ARG A 113 -18.62 6.25 -9.96
C ARG A 113 -17.58 6.19 -11.07
N ASP A 114 -17.68 7.09 -12.03
CA ASP A 114 -16.79 7.18 -13.18
C ASP A 114 -15.54 8.02 -12.88
N GLY A 115 -15.37 8.48 -11.62
CA GLY A 115 -14.21 9.22 -11.16
C GLY A 115 -14.26 10.73 -11.42
N ASN A 116 -15.40 11.27 -11.86
CA ASN A 116 -15.59 12.70 -12.11
C ASN A 116 -16.03 13.41 -10.82
N LEU A 117 -15.65 14.68 -10.67
CA LEU A 117 -16.07 15.53 -9.57
C LEU A 117 -17.38 16.23 -9.91
N LEU A 118 -18.39 16.01 -9.09
CA LEU A 118 -19.62 16.76 -9.06
C LEU A 118 -19.50 17.84 -7.99
N ILE A 119 -19.80 19.08 -8.35
CA ILE A 119 -19.75 20.22 -7.43
C ILE A 119 -21.09 20.93 -7.48
N MET A 120 -21.75 21.05 -6.33
CA MET A 120 -22.90 21.92 -6.16
C MET A 120 -22.43 23.25 -5.57
N LEU A 121 -22.66 24.33 -6.30
CA LEU A 121 -22.37 25.69 -5.87
C LEU A 121 -23.52 26.27 -5.02
N GLN A 122 -23.27 27.37 -4.32
CA GLN A 122 -24.31 28.05 -3.51
C GLN A 122 -25.46 28.64 -4.34
N ASN A 123 -25.21 29.00 -5.60
CA ASN A 123 -26.22 29.41 -6.56
C ASN A 123 -27.09 28.24 -7.08
N ARG A 124 -26.92 27.01 -6.54
CA ARG A 124 -27.59 25.76 -6.93
C ARG A 124 -27.19 25.22 -8.31
N GLU A 125 -26.14 25.76 -8.91
CA GLU A 125 -25.55 25.20 -10.11
C GLU A 125 -24.76 23.93 -9.77
N ILE A 126 -24.89 22.91 -10.62
CA ILE A 126 -24.14 21.66 -10.48
C ILE A 126 -23.15 21.57 -11.63
N LEU A 127 -21.86 21.57 -11.29
CA LEU A 127 -20.77 21.42 -12.25
C LEU A 127 -20.30 19.98 -12.28
N HIS A 128 -20.07 19.47 -13.48
CA HIS A 128 -19.48 18.17 -13.73
C HIS A 128 -18.05 18.34 -14.28
N ILE A 129 -17.06 17.98 -13.46
CA ILE A 129 -15.64 18.16 -13.77
C ILE A 129 -14.97 16.80 -13.91
N THR A 130 -14.38 16.55 -15.06
CA THR A 130 -13.61 15.33 -15.29
C THR A 130 -12.25 15.42 -14.61
N LEU A 131 -12.06 14.69 -13.49
CA LEU A 131 -10.81 14.72 -12.69
C LEU A 131 -9.68 13.86 -13.28
N GLN A 132 -9.97 13.05 -14.30
CA GLN A 132 -9.00 12.17 -14.95
C GLN A 132 -8.92 12.46 -16.43
N ASN A 133 -7.72 12.85 -16.87
CA ASN A 133 -7.44 13.16 -18.27
C ASN A 133 -6.36 12.24 -18.86
N GLU A 134 -6.13 11.05 -18.29
CA GLU A 134 -5.21 10.07 -18.88
C GLU A 134 -5.58 9.74 -20.31
N GLN A 135 -6.87 9.62 -20.63
CA GLN A 135 -7.34 9.40 -22.00
C GLN A 135 -7.01 10.58 -22.92
N LYS A 136 -7.14 11.81 -22.42
CA LYS A 136 -6.75 13.00 -23.17
C LYS A 136 -5.24 13.09 -23.33
N LEU A 137 -4.47 12.81 -22.27
CA LEU A 137 -3.02 12.74 -22.32
C LEU A 137 -2.56 11.67 -23.32
N HIS A 138 -3.18 10.48 -23.28
CA HIS A 138 -2.98 9.41 -24.24
C HIS A 138 -3.30 9.86 -25.67
N SER A 139 -4.43 10.53 -25.88
CA SER A 139 -4.81 11.07 -27.18
C SER A 139 -3.79 12.10 -27.68
N LEU A 140 -3.36 13.05 -26.84
CA LEU A 140 -2.34 14.04 -27.20
C LEU A 140 -1.02 13.36 -27.57
N ILE A 141 -0.59 12.34 -26.80
CA ILE A 141 0.59 11.54 -27.09
C ILE A 141 0.45 10.81 -28.43
N LEU A 142 -0.71 10.18 -28.71
CA LEU A 142 -0.97 9.46 -29.96
C LEU A 142 -0.93 10.38 -31.18
N HIS A 143 -1.48 11.60 -31.05
CA HIS A 143 -1.49 12.60 -32.11
C HIS A 143 -0.23 13.46 -32.16
N ASN A 144 0.82 13.10 -31.42
CA ASN A 144 2.11 13.81 -31.36
C ASN A 144 2.00 15.29 -30.93
N MET A 145 0.96 15.62 -30.15
CA MET A 145 0.74 16.93 -29.52
C MET A 145 1.49 17.00 -28.19
N ILE A 146 2.82 17.01 -28.28
CA ILE A 146 3.72 16.85 -27.13
C ILE A 146 3.72 18.07 -26.22
N GLU A 147 3.70 19.28 -26.78
CA GLU A 147 3.68 20.53 -26.01
C GLU A 147 2.41 20.60 -25.14
N GLU A 148 1.25 20.36 -25.76
CA GLU A 148 -0.04 20.35 -25.09
C GLU A 148 -0.15 19.21 -24.06
N ALA A 149 0.50 18.07 -24.31
CA ALA A 149 0.56 16.97 -23.36
C ALA A 149 1.33 17.37 -22.08
N TYR A 150 2.45 18.07 -22.20
CA TYR A 150 3.20 18.57 -21.04
C TYR A 150 2.47 19.70 -20.32
N ASP A 151 1.79 20.61 -21.04
CA ASP A 151 0.95 21.64 -20.43
C ASP A 151 -0.22 21.05 -19.65
N LEU A 152 -0.83 19.98 -20.19
CA LEU A 152 -1.89 19.25 -19.50
C LEU A 152 -1.39 18.67 -18.17
N VAL A 153 -0.19 18.07 -18.15
CA VAL A 153 0.43 17.51 -16.93
C VAL A 153 0.82 18.61 -15.94
N ALA A 154 1.39 19.73 -16.42
CA ALA A 154 1.74 20.85 -15.57
C ALA A 154 0.51 21.39 -14.82
N ASN A 155 -0.63 21.48 -15.50
CA ASN A 155 -1.90 21.93 -14.93
C ASN A 155 -2.60 20.87 -14.07
N ASN A 156 -2.29 19.59 -14.28
CA ASN A 156 -2.90 18.47 -13.56
C ASN A 156 -1.80 17.59 -12.94
N PRO A 157 -1.22 18.01 -11.80
CA PRO A 157 -0.11 17.29 -11.17
C PRO A 157 -0.41 15.82 -10.87
N GLN A 158 -1.69 15.44 -10.74
CA GLN A 158 -2.07 14.04 -10.58
C GLN A 158 -1.63 13.14 -11.73
N LEU A 159 -1.43 13.69 -12.93
CA LEU A 159 -0.95 12.93 -14.09
C LEU A 159 0.54 12.56 -13.99
N LEU A 160 1.33 13.17 -13.10
CA LEU A 160 2.75 12.85 -12.93
C LEU A 160 2.98 11.39 -12.50
N GLU A 161 1.99 10.77 -11.84
CA GLU A 161 2.06 9.35 -11.44
C GLU A 161 1.40 8.40 -12.47
N SER A 162 0.86 8.94 -13.58
CA SER A 162 0.17 8.14 -14.59
C SER A 162 1.13 7.35 -15.49
N LYS A 163 0.67 6.21 -15.99
CA LYS A 163 1.40 5.41 -16.99
C LYS A 163 1.62 6.19 -18.29
N GLU A 164 0.68 7.05 -18.65
CA GLU A 164 0.76 7.87 -19.86
C GLU A 164 1.81 8.97 -19.73
N TYR A 165 1.98 9.56 -18.54
CA TYR A 165 3.11 10.46 -18.30
C TYR A 165 4.45 9.72 -18.36
N GLU A 166 4.54 8.51 -17.79
CA GLU A 166 5.73 7.68 -17.94
C GLU A 166 6.06 7.40 -19.42
N ARG A 167 5.02 7.17 -20.24
CA ARG A 167 5.14 7.02 -21.69
C ARG A 167 5.63 8.31 -22.37
N LEU A 168 5.06 9.46 -22.01
CA LEU A 168 5.50 10.77 -22.50
C LEU A 168 6.99 11.02 -22.18
N GLU A 169 7.41 10.74 -20.94
CA GLU A 169 8.81 10.83 -20.52
C GLU A 169 9.72 9.83 -21.25
N LYS A 170 9.24 8.63 -21.57
CA LYS A 170 9.98 7.66 -22.40
C LYS A 170 10.17 8.17 -23.83
N ILE A 171 9.17 8.84 -24.40
CA ILE A 171 9.29 9.47 -25.73
C ILE A 171 10.36 10.57 -25.68
N TYR A 172 10.29 11.48 -24.69
CA TYR A 172 11.32 12.50 -24.51
C TYR A 172 12.72 11.88 -24.37
N LYS A 173 12.90 10.89 -23.49
CA LYS A 173 14.19 10.22 -23.29
C LYS A 173 14.71 9.57 -24.56
N LYS A 174 13.84 8.96 -25.36
CA LYS A 174 14.20 8.35 -26.64
C LYS A 174 14.67 9.42 -27.62
N GLU A 175 13.93 10.50 -27.79
CA GLU A 175 14.32 11.60 -28.69
C GLU A 175 15.56 12.34 -28.21
N TYR A 176 15.75 12.47 -26.90
CA TYR A 176 16.98 12.98 -26.30
C TYR A 176 18.20 12.11 -26.63
N ILE A 177 18.05 10.78 -26.54
CA ILE A 177 19.10 9.83 -26.93
C ILE A 177 19.35 9.89 -28.45
N ASN A 178 18.30 10.02 -29.27
CA ASN A 178 18.43 10.19 -30.72
C ASN A 178 19.18 11.48 -31.07
N ALA A 179 18.87 12.59 -30.39
CA ALA A 179 19.57 13.86 -30.54
C ALA A 179 21.02 13.75 -30.11
N LEU A 180 21.30 13.04 -29.01
CA LEU A 180 22.66 12.75 -28.57
C LEU A 180 23.43 11.92 -29.61
N HIS A 181 22.81 10.92 -30.22
CA HIS A 181 23.42 10.14 -31.31
C HIS A 181 23.63 10.96 -32.58
N ALA A 182 22.70 11.85 -32.94
CA ALA A 182 22.87 12.77 -34.06
C ALA A 182 24.05 13.72 -33.81
N LEU A 183 24.16 14.25 -32.59
CA LEU A 183 25.31 15.04 -32.17
C LEU A 183 26.60 14.24 -32.32
N GLN A 184 26.67 12.99 -31.85
CA GLN A 184 27.83 12.09 -32.01
C GLN A 184 28.31 11.91 -33.47
N CYS A 185 27.42 12.07 -34.45
CA CYS A 185 27.72 12.01 -35.88
C CYS A 185 27.95 13.40 -36.50
N ASP A 186 28.17 14.42 -35.68
CA ASP A 186 28.29 15.84 -36.03
C ASP A 186 27.07 16.44 -36.77
N ASP A 187 25.91 15.81 -36.64
CA ASP A 187 24.66 16.25 -37.27
C ASP A 187 23.81 17.10 -36.30
N ARG A 188 24.29 18.33 -36.05
CA ARG A 188 23.63 19.28 -35.16
C ARG A 188 22.25 19.69 -35.63
N LYS A 189 22.03 19.77 -36.96
CA LYS A 189 20.74 20.13 -37.55
C LYS A 189 19.69 19.05 -37.26
N LYS A 190 20.06 17.78 -37.41
CA LYS A 190 19.19 16.65 -37.05
C LYS A 190 18.90 16.60 -35.55
N ALA A 191 19.90 16.87 -34.71
CA ALA A 191 19.70 16.93 -33.25
C ALA A 191 18.69 18.02 -32.85
N GLN A 192 18.78 19.21 -33.46
CA GLN A 192 17.82 20.30 -33.23
C GLN A 192 16.41 19.92 -33.68
N LYS A 193 16.29 19.34 -34.89
CA LYS A 193 15.00 18.91 -35.44
C LYS A 193 14.31 17.86 -34.57
N VAL A 194 15.07 16.90 -34.03
CA VAL A 194 14.53 15.85 -33.15
C VAL A 194 13.98 16.40 -31.83
N LEU A 195 14.56 17.50 -31.32
CA LEU A 195 14.15 18.12 -30.06
C LEU A 195 13.24 19.34 -30.22
N GLU A 196 12.87 19.70 -31.46
CA GLU A 196 12.10 20.90 -31.78
C GLU A 196 10.77 20.93 -31.00
N ASN A 197 10.05 19.81 -30.95
CA ASN A 197 8.78 19.64 -30.24
C ASN A 197 8.89 19.77 -28.71
N PHE A 198 10.10 19.74 -28.15
CA PHE A 198 10.35 19.87 -26.72
C PHE A 198 10.97 21.22 -26.35
N SER A 199 11.39 22.02 -27.34
CA SER A 199 12.14 23.27 -27.13
C SER A 199 11.35 24.35 -26.39
N LYS A 200 10.02 24.34 -26.56
CA LYS A 200 9.08 25.27 -25.91
C LYS A 200 8.66 24.83 -24.50
N ILE A 201 8.97 23.59 -24.12
CA ILE A 201 8.52 23.00 -22.87
C ILE A 201 9.44 23.46 -21.74
N ALA A 202 8.89 24.25 -20.82
CA ALA A 202 9.66 24.89 -19.75
C ALA A 202 10.49 23.89 -18.93
N SER A 203 9.92 22.72 -18.60
CA SER A 203 10.60 21.69 -17.81
C SER A 203 11.75 20.97 -18.53
N LYS A 204 11.86 21.10 -19.86
CA LYS A 204 12.89 20.41 -20.67
C LYS A 204 13.93 21.35 -21.26
N LYS A 205 13.64 22.65 -21.31
CA LYS A 205 14.49 23.67 -21.95
C LYS A 205 15.92 23.67 -21.42
N GLU A 206 16.11 23.64 -20.11
CA GLU A 206 17.45 23.65 -19.49
C GLU A 206 18.26 22.39 -19.82
N ASP A 207 17.61 21.22 -19.79
CA ASP A 207 18.23 19.94 -20.11
C ASP A 207 18.67 19.87 -21.58
N ILE A 208 17.82 20.36 -22.50
CA ILE A 208 18.17 20.47 -23.92
C ILE A 208 19.34 21.44 -24.13
N GLN A 209 19.35 22.59 -23.46
CA GLN A 209 20.46 23.54 -23.55
C GLN A 209 21.76 22.94 -23.02
N LEU A 210 21.68 22.20 -21.90
CA LEU A 210 22.82 21.51 -21.31
C LEU A 210 23.38 20.44 -22.27
N LEU A 211 22.53 19.70 -22.97
CA LEU A 211 22.96 18.72 -23.99
C LEU A 211 23.82 19.36 -25.07
N PHE A 212 23.34 20.44 -25.70
CA PHE A 212 24.10 21.12 -26.76
C PHE A 212 25.39 21.75 -26.24
N ARG A 213 25.37 22.30 -25.03
CA ARG A 213 26.57 22.86 -24.39
C ARG A 213 27.57 21.78 -23.99
N ALA A 214 27.11 20.64 -23.51
CA ALA A 214 27.97 19.50 -23.16
C ALA A 214 28.69 18.98 -24.40
N TYR A 215 27.99 18.92 -25.53
CA TYR A 215 28.52 18.34 -26.75
C TYR A 215 29.63 19.18 -27.41
N SER A 216 29.73 20.49 -27.12
CA SER A 216 30.91 21.27 -27.55
C SER A 216 32.23 20.78 -26.92
N TYR A 217 32.17 19.92 -25.91
CA TYR A 217 33.33 19.30 -25.27
C TYR A 217 33.50 17.82 -25.64
N TYR A 218 32.70 17.28 -26.58
CA TYR A 218 32.75 15.85 -26.90
C TYR A 218 34.05 15.43 -27.59
N GLU A 219 34.55 16.22 -28.55
CA GLU A 219 35.85 15.95 -29.19
C GLU A 219 36.97 15.87 -28.14
N ARG A 220 36.97 16.79 -27.17
CA ARG A 220 37.89 16.76 -26.03
C ARG A 220 37.73 15.49 -25.20
N LEU A 221 36.51 15.01 -24.96
CA LEU A 221 36.27 13.74 -24.27
C LEU A 221 36.86 12.56 -25.06
N GLN A 222 36.69 12.53 -26.38
CA GLN A 222 37.27 11.50 -27.24
C GLN A 222 38.79 11.49 -27.18
N THR A 223 39.43 12.67 -27.24
CA THR A 223 40.88 12.78 -27.07
C THR A 223 41.33 12.24 -25.71
N LEU A 224 40.67 12.63 -24.62
CA LEU A 224 40.99 12.15 -23.27
C LEU A 224 40.79 10.64 -23.11
N PHE A 225 39.74 10.09 -23.73
CA PHE A 225 39.46 8.66 -23.75
C PHE A 225 40.55 7.88 -24.50
N LEU A 226 40.94 8.32 -25.69
CA LEU A 226 42.00 7.69 -26.49
C LEU A 226 43.37 7.75 -25.78
N GLN A 227 43.64 8.86 -25.09
CA GLN A 227 44.84 9.04 -24.27
C GLN A 227 44.79 8.28 -22.93
N LYS A 228 43.69 7.55 -22.63
CA LYS A 228 43.44 6.87 -21.35
C LYS A 228 43.60 7.79 -20.12
N SER A 229 43.37 9.09 -20.32
CA SER A 229 43.44 10.10 -19.27
C SER A 229 42.13 10.12 -18.50
N TYR A 230 41.90 9.10 -17.67
CA TYR A 230 40.61 8.86 -17.02
C TYR A 230 40.19 9.98 -16.07
N ALA A 231 41.08 10.50 -15.21
CA ALA A 231 40.74 11.59 -14.28
C ALA A 231 40.14 12.84 -14.94
N PRO A 232 40.78 13.47 -15.94
CA PRO A 232 40.18 14.60 -16.63
C PRO A 232 38.95 14.22 -17.46
N ALA A 233 38.87 12.98 -17.98
CA ALA A 233 37.68 12.52 -18.70
C ALA A 233 36.45 12.40 -17.77
N TYR A 234 36.62 11.80 -16.59
CA TYR A 234 35.57 11.71 -15.58
C TYR A 234 35.16 13.09 -15.06
N ALA A 235 36.11 13.97 -14.75
CA ALA A 235 35.82 15.34 -14.32
C ALA A 235 35.02 16.14 -15.37
N LEU A 236 35.32 15.93 -16.66
CA LEU A 236 34.56 16.53 -17.75
C LEU A 236 33.11 16.01 -17.80
N CYS A 237 32.91 14.71 -17.63
CA CYS A 237 31.58 14.09 -17.60
C CYS A 237 30.77 14.40 -16.32
N GLU A 238 31.43 14.69 -15.20
CA GLU A 238 30.78 15.19 -13.98
C GLU A 238 30.30 16.63 -14.16
N LYS A 239 31.13 17.48 -14.78
CA LYS A 239 30.77 18.87 -15.10
C LYS A 239 29.67 18.97 -16.17
N TYR A 240 29.64 18.03 -17.12
CA TYR A 240 28.66 17.97 -18.20
C TYR A 240 27.98 16.59 -18.24
N PRO A 241 26.95 16.36 -17.40
CA PRO A 241 26.26 15.07 -17.28
C PRO A 241 25.78 14.43 -18.60
N PRO A 242 25.35 15.18 -19.64
CA PRO A 242 24.97 14.56 -20.91
C PRO A 242 26.08 13.70 -21.55
N LEU A 243 27.34 14.03 -21.28
CA LEU A 243 28.48 13.24 -21.77
C LEU A 243 28.54 11.83 -21.17
N GLN A 244 27.87 11.57 -20.03
CA GLN A 244 27.82 10.24 -19.42
C GLN A 244 27.03 9.22 -20.25
N TYR A 245 26.19 9.68 -21.19
CA TYR A 245 25.45 8.79 -22.08
C TYR A 245 26.26 8.33 -23.29
N THR A 246 27.44 8.90 -23.51
CA THR A 246 28.34 8.59 -24.63
C THR A 246 28.90 7.18 -24.56
N LYS A 247 29.38 6.66 -25.71
CA LYS A 247 29.99 5.32 -25.77
C LYS A 247 31.30 5.28 -24.98
N GLU A 248 32.06 6.36 -25.05
CA GLU A 248 33.34 6.58 -24.38
C GLU A 248 33.16 6.45 -22.86
N TYR A 249 32.25 7.22 -22.27
CA TYR A 249 32.00 7.14 -20.82
C TYR A 249 31.49 5.77 -20.38
N LYS A 250 30.53 5.19 -21.12
CA LYS A 250 30.03 3.83 -20.84
C LYS A 250 31.15 2.78 -20.92
N SER A 251 32.11 2.95 -21.83
CA SER A 251 33.28 2.09 -21.94
C SER A 251 34.19 2.24 -20.71
N MET A 252 34.51 3.48 -20.32
CA MET A 252 35.31 3.77 -19.11
C MET A 252 34.68 3.16 -17.84
N GLU A 253 33.37 3.28 -17.67
CA GLU A 253 32.67 2.71 -16.51
C GLU A 253 32.67 1.18 -16.49
N ARG A 254 32.51 0.54 -17.65
CA ARG A 254 32.58 -0.93 -17.76
C ARG A 254 33.98 -1.44 -17.45
N GLU A 255 34.99 -0.77 -17.98
CA GLU A 255 36.39 -1.08 -17.74
C GLU A 255 36.74 -0.91 -16.25
N TYR A 256 36.35 0.22 -15.65
CA TYR A 256 36.51 0.45 -14.22
C TYR A 256 35.85 -0.64 -13.37
N LYS A 257 34.59 -1.01 -13.65
CA LYS A 257 33.90 -2.08 -12.89
C LYS A 257 34.63 -3.42 -12.98
N LYS A 258 35.14 -3.77 -14.17
CA LYS A 258 35.91 -5.00 -14.38
C LYS A 258 37.23 -4.97 -13.60
N ILE A 259 37.96 -3.86 -13.70
CA ILE A 259 39.22 -3.64 -12.98
C ILE A 259 39.00 -3.67 -11.47
N TYR A 260 37.95 -2.99 -10.98
CA TYR A 260 37.59 -2.94 -9.56
C TYR A 260 37.23 -4.32 -9.01
N ALA A 261 36.41 -5.10 -9.72
CA ALA A 261 36.10 -6.48 -9.32
C ALA A 261 37.34 -7.39 -9.32
N ASN A 262 38.26 -7.20 -10.26
CA ASN A 262 39.52 -7.95 -10.29
C ASN A 262 40.45 -7.52 -9.14
N ALA A 263 40.54 -6.22 -8.84
CA ALA A 263 41.30 -5.72 -7.70
C ALA A 263 40.74 -6.27 -6.36
N GLN A 264 39.42 -6.38 -6.22
CA GLN A 264 38.78 -7.04 -5.07
C GLN A 264 39.23 -8.51 -4.93
N LYS A 265 39.31 -9.25 -6.05
CA LYS A 265 39.78 -10.65 -6.05
C LYS A 265 41.25 -10.77 -5.68
N GLU A 266 42.12 -9.92 -6.23
CA GLU A 266 43.56 -9.94 -5.92
C GLU A 266 43.82 -9.58 -4.45
N ILE A 267 43.01 -8.68 -3.87
CA ILE A 267 43.07 -8.32 -2.44
C ILE A 267 42.66 -9.50 -1.55
N LEU A 268 41.68 -10.30 -1.97
CA LEU A 268 41.31 -11.54 -1.27
C LEU A 268 42.39 -12.63 -1.36
N LEU A 269 43.27 -12.56 -2.35
CA LEU A 269 44.43 -13.44 -2.52
C LEU A 269 45.71 -12.86 -1.88
N ASP A 270 45.58 -11.82 -1.05
CA ASP A 270 46.68 -11.06 -0.43
C ASP A 270 47.67 -10.38 -1.41
N ASN A 271 47.33 -10.31 -2.70
CA ASN A 271 48.13 -9.69 -3.76
C ASN A 271 47.87 -8.17 -3.88
N THR A 272 48.22 -7.42 -2.84
CA THR A 272 47.88 -5.99 -2.78
C THR A 272 48.65 -5.11 -3.76
N THR A 273 49.88 -5.50 -4.10
CA THR A 273 50.68 -4.81 -5.12
C THR A 273 49.96 -4.84 -6.47
N LYS A 274 49.49 -6.02 -6.88
CA LYS A 274 48.77 -6.23 -8.13
C LYS A 274 47.41 -5.52 -8.14
N ALA A 275 46.71 -5.47 -7.01
CA ALA A 275 45.47 -4.70 -6.89
C ALA A 275 45.69 -3.18 -6.99
N LYS A 276 46.80 -2.66 -6.42
CA LYS A 276 47.20 -1.25 -6.56
C LYS A 276 47.53 -0.93 -8.02
N GLU A 277 48.29 -1.78 -8.69
CA GLU A 277 48.61 -1.64 -10.12
C GLU A 277 47.36 -1.58 -10.98
N LEU A 278 46.39 -2.48 -10.74
CA LEU A 278 45.11 -2.49 -11.44
C LEU A 278 44.33 -1.17 -11.27
N LEU A 279 44.29 -0.62 -10.06
CA LEU A 279 43.51 0.58 -9.74
C LEU A 279 44.26 1.89 -10.00
N PHE A 280 45.57 1.86 -10.20
CA PHE A 280 46.44 3.03 -10.38
C PHE A 280 45.90 4.06 -11.39
N PRO A 281 45.36 3.68 -12.57
CA PRO A 281 44.84 4.64 -13.54
C PRO A 281 43.64 5.47 -13.05
N TYR A 282 43.00 5.07 -11.93
CA TYR A 282 41.79 5.69 -11.40
C TYR A 282 42.00 6.41 -10.05
N PHE A 283 43.22 6.42 -9.49
CA PHE A 283 43.49 7.03 -8.17
C PHE A 283 43.15 8.51 -8.09
N THR A 284 43.35 9.22 -9.21
CA THR A 284 43.10 10.65 -9.33
C THR A 284 41.67 10.97 -9.76
N VAL A 285 40.82 9.96 -9.97
CA VAL A 285 39.39 10.13 -10.28
C VAL A 285 38.62 10.33 -8.98
N LEU A 286 38.17 11.56 -8.72
CA LEU A 286 37.52 11.94 -7.46
C LEU A 286 36.32 11.06 -7.12
N SER A 287 35.42 10.80 -8.07
CA SER A 287 34.24 9.94 -7.86
C SER A 287 34.56 8.47 -7.58
N LYS A 288 35.80 8.01 -7.78
CA LYS A 288 36.25 6.64 -7.50
C LYS A 288 37.19 6.53 -6.31
N LYS A 289 37.64 7.67 -5.77
CA LYS A 289 38.66 7.71 -4.72
C LYS A 289 38.24 6.95 -3.46
N GLU A 290 37.02 7.18 -2.97
CA GLU A 290 36.51 6.53 -1.76
C GLU A 290 36.46 5.01 -1.90
N SER A 291 35.96 4.49 -3.02
CA SER A 291 35.87 3.05 -3.27
C SER A 291 37.25 2.40 -3.45
N ILE A 292 38.19 3.09 -4.09
CA ILE A 292 39.57 2.64 -4.25
C ILE A 292 40.28 2.61 -2.89
N GLU A 293 40.17 3.67 -2.10
CA GLU A 293 40.76 3.75 -0.76
C GLU A 293 40.23 2.66 0.17
N LEU A 294 38.92 2.36 0.08
CA LEU A 294 38.27 1.32 0.87
C LEU A 294 38.96 -0.05 0.71
N ILE A 295 39.28 -0.41 -0.53
CA ILE A 295 39.93 -1.69 -0.85
C ILE A 295 41.43 -1.63 -0.51
N LEU A 296 42.11 -0.55 -0.88
CA LEU A 296 43.57 -0.49 -0.83
C LEU A 296 44.15 -0.24 0.56
N LYS A 297 43.39 0.37 1.47
CA LYS A 297 43.81 0.56 2.87
C LYS A 297 43.86 -0.76 3.67
N LYS A 298 43.64 -1.92 3.03
CA LYS A 298 43.45 -3.23 3.70
C LYS A 298 42.58 -3.02 4.94
N ASN A 299 41.45 -2.32 4.80
CA ASN A 299 40.58 -2.14 5.94
C ASN A 299 40.24 -3.55 6.42
N ARG A 300 40.73 -3.91 7.61
CA ARG A 300 40.54 -5.27 8.15
C ARG A 300 39.05 -5.59 8.17
N ASP A 301 38.24 -4.56 8.40
CA ASP A 301 36.78 -4.58 8.38
C ASP A 301 36.21 -4.85 6.99
N PHE A 302 36.85 -4.36 5.91
CA PHE A 302 36.42 -4.66 4.55
C PHE A 302 36.79 -6.08 4.12
N LEU A 303 37.99 -6.55 4.48
CA LEU A 303 38.42 -7.92 4.22
C LEU A 303 37.59 -8.93 5.02
N SER A 304 37.35 -8.65 6.30
CA SER A 304 36.46 -9.45 7.15
C SER A 304 35.03 -9.40 6.61
N PHE A 305 34.56 -8.26 6.10
CA PHE A 305 33.24 -8.16 5.48
C PHE A 305 33.12 -9.05 4.23
N LEU A 306 34.08 -9.00 3.31
CA LEU A 306 34.07 -9.85 2.11
C LEU A 306 34.16 -11.34 2.46
N LYS A 307 34.99 -11.69 3.45
CA LYS A 307 35.10 -13.06 3.96
C LYS A 307 33.79 -13.51 4.61
N ALA A 308 33.18 -12.65 5.42
CA ALA A 308 31.91 -12.91 6.08
C ALA A 308 30.76 -13.07 5.06
N LEU A 309 30.76 -12.31 3.96
CA LEU A 309 29.80 -12.51 2.86
C LEU A 309 29.98 -13.86 2.17
N LYS A 310 31.22 -14.28 1.91
CA LYS A 310 31.52 -15.58 1.28
C LYS A 310 31.14 -16.75 2.20
N GLU A 311 31.40 -16.61 3.50
CA GLU A 311 31.18 -17.63 4.52
C GLU A 311 29.75 -17.57 5.11
N GLY A 312 28.94 -16.58 4.76
CA GLY A 312 27.58 -16.41 5.28
C GLY A 312 27.51 -16.01 6.76
N LYS A 313 28.57 -15.39 7.31
CA LYS A 313 28.67 -15.02 8.74
C LYS A 313 27.85 -13.78 9.08
N ALA A 314 26.57 -14.01 9.34
CA ALA A 314 25.56 -13.03 9.70
C ALA A 314 25.97 -11.92 10.69
N GLN A 315 26.54 -12.34 11.82
CA GLN A 315 26.81 -11.46 12.95
C GLN A 315 27.94 -10.49 12.61
N GLU A 316 28.94 -10.99 11.89
CA GLU A 316 30.07 -10.22 11.41
C GLU A 316 29.63 -9.24 10.31
N ILE A 317 28.81 -9.68 9.35
CA ILE A 317 28.19 -8.82 8.34
C ILE A 317 27.42 -7.65 8.99
N ASN A 318 26.54 -7.94 9.95
CA ASN A 318 25.71 -6.92 10.59
C ASN A 318 26.54 -5.95 11.46
N LYS A 319 27.54 -6.45 12.18
CA LYS A 319 28.45 -5.61 12.97
C LYS A 319 29.20 -4.63 12.05
N LEU A 320 29.77 -5.14 10.96
CA LEU A 320 30.55 -4.35 10.02
C LEU A 320 29.69 -3.34 9.24
N LEU A 321 28.40 -3.65 9.00
CA LEU A 321 27.46 -2.69 8.39
C LEU A 321 27.06 -1.57 9.35
N ALA A 322 26.99 -1.84 10.66
CA ALA A 322 26.70 -0.82 11.66
C ALA A 322 27.87 0.18 11.79
N GLU A 323 29.10 -0.33 11.70
CA GLU A 323 30.33 0.47 11.74
C GLU A 323 30.61 1.17 10.41
N HIS A 324 30.31 0.53 9.27
CA HIS A 324 30.62 1.01 7.92
C HIS A 324 29.41 0.88 6.98
N GLN A 325 28.48 1.84 7.07
CA GLN A 325 27.22 1.82 6.30
C GLN A 325 27.41 1.77 4.77
N ASN A 326 28.53 2.29 4.26
CA ASN A 326 28.88 2.27 2.84
C ASN A 326 29.03 0.85 2.26
N PHE A 327 29.29 -0.17 3.09
CA PHE A 327 29.34 -1.56 2.65
C PHE A 327 28.01 -2.07 2.09
N ALA A 328 26.88 -1.48 2.51
CA ALA A 328 25.56 -1.81 1.98
C ALA A 328 25.41 -1.50 0.48
N GLN A 329 26.25 -0.60 -0.06
CA GLN A 329 26.20 -0.23 -1.48
C GLN A 329 26.98 -1.18 -2.39
N LEU A 330 27.77 -2.10 -1.82
CA LEU A 330 28.63 -3.00 -2.58
C LEU A 330 27.81 -3.97 -3.43
N PRO A 331 28.17 -4.18 -4.72
CA PRO A 331 27.48 -5.12 -5.59
C PRO A 331 27.38 -6.54 -5.02
N LEU A 332 28.42 -7.01 -4.33
CA LEU A 332 28.45 -8.34 -3.71
C LEU A 332 27.43 -8.46 -2.57
N TYR A 333 27.28 -7.42 -1.75
CA TYR A 333 26.27 -7.40 -0.68
C TYR A 333 24.85 -7.33 -1.27
N LYS A 334 24.63 -6.49 -2.27
CA LYS A 334 23.32 -6.41 -2.96
C LYS A 334 22.92 -7.76 -3.55
N ALA A 335 23.83 -8.44 -4.23
CA ALA A 335 23.60 -9.78 -4.76
C ALA A 335 23.31 -10.82 -3.66
N PHE A 336 23.99 -10.70 -2.51
CA PHE A 336 23.75 -11.54 -1.34
C PHE A 336 22.34 -11.32 -0.76
N ILE A 337 21.90 -10.07 -0.61
CA ILE A 337 20.55 -9.74 -0.14
C ILE A 337 19.47 -10.19 -1.14
N GLU A 338 19.67 -9.95 -2.44
CA GLU A 338 18.74 -10.41 -3.47
C GLU A 338 18.56 -11.93 -3.46
N LYS A 339 19.64 -12.68 -3.17
CA LYS A 339 19.57 -14.14 -3.00
C LYS A 339 18.69 -14.51 -1.79
N ILE A 340 18.89 -13.85 -0.64
CA ILE A 340 18.09 -14.09 0.57
C ILE A 340 16.62 -13.71 0.34
N ASP A 341 16.34 -12.57 -0.31
CA ASP A 341 14.96 -12.16 -0.60
C ASP A 341 14.24 -13.17 -1.51
N LYS A 342 14.95 -13.77 -2.49
CA LYS A 342 14.40 -14.86 -3.31
C LYS A 342 14.09 -16.10 -2.47
N GLU A 343 14.99 -16.49 -1.57
CA GLU A 343 14.76 -17.63 -0.66
C GLU A 343 13.55 -17.35 0.25
N ILE A 344 13.40 -16.14 0.81
CA ILE A 344 12.23 -15.73 1.60
C ILE A 344 10.92 -15.79 0.79
N GLN A 345 10.94 -15.34 -0.46
CA GLN A 345 9.78 -15.43 -1.35
C GLN A 345 9.42 -16.89 -1.63
N GLU A 346 10.41 -17.74 -1.87
CA GLU A 346 10.21 -19.18 -2.05
C GLU A 346 9.63 -19.81 -0.79
N THR A 347 10.19 -19.54 0.39
CA THR A 347 9.66 -20.00 1.69
C THR A 347 8.20 -19.62 1.88
N ASN A 348 7.85 -18.35 1.61
CA ASN A 348 6.46 -17.89 1.70
C ASN A 348 5.54 -18.66 0.75
N SER A 349 5.99 -18.93 -0.48
CA SER A 349 5.23 -19.72 -1.44
C SER A 349 5.00 -21.16 -0.96
N LYS A 350 6.01 -21.79 -0.33
CA LYS A 350 5.91 -23.13 0.25
C LYS A 350 4.96 -23.16 1.45
N LEU A 351 5.05 -22.18 2.34
CA LEU A 351 4.13 -22.00 3.47
C LEU A 351 2.69 -21.83 2.99
N ASN A 352 2.45 -21.00 1.98
CA ASN A 352 1.12 -20.77 1.40
C ASN A 352 0.54 -22.03 0.71
N ARG A 353 1.38 -22.97 0.28
CA ARG A 353 0.98 -24.28 -0.26
C ARG A 353 0.80 -25.36 0.82
N GLY A 354 1.19 -25.08 2.06
CA GLY A 354 1.13 -26.02 3.19
C GLY A 354 2.34 -26.96 3.31
N ALA A 355 3.42 -26.73 2.56
CA ALA A 355 4.67 -27.47 2.66
C ALA A 355 5.53 -26.94 3.82
N ILE A 356 5.09 -27.18 5.06
CA ILE A 356 5.69 -26.60 6.27
C ILE A 356 7.09 -27.15 6.53
N GLU A 357 7.30 -28.45 6.43
CA GLU A 357 8.59 -29.08 6.77
C GLU A 357 9.73 -28.56 5.88
N GLU A 358 9.48 -28.44 4.57
CA GLU A 358 10.44 -27.84 3.65
C GLU A 358 10.67 -26.35 3.94
N ALA A 359 9.61 -25.62 4.30
CA ALA A 359 9.73 -24.20 4.63
C ALA A 359 10.53 -23.99 5.92
N LEU A 360 10.35 -24.84 6.94
CA LEU A 360 11.10 -24.77 8.21
C LEU A 360 12.59 -25.01 7.99
N LYS A 361 12.97 -25.97 7.14
CA LYS A 361 14.38 -26.19 6.76
C LYS A 361 15.01 -24.94 6.15
N ILE A 362 14.30 -24.31 5.19
CA ILE A 362 14.79 -23.07 4.56
C ILE A 362 14.84 -21.92 5.57
N ILE A 363 13.86 -21.83 6.50
CA ILE A 363 13.88 -20.81 7.56
C ILE A 363 15.10 -20.99 8.46
N GLU A 364 15.46 -22.21 8.83
CA GLU A 364 16.66 -22.51 9.61
C GLU A 364 17.93 -22.09 8.86
N GLU A 365 18.05 -22.45 7.57
CA GLU A 365 19.18 -22.05 6.72
C GLU A 365 19.32 -20.52 6.58
N ILE A 366 18.20 -19.80 6.43
CA ILE A 366 18.21 -18.33 6.35
C ILE A 366 18.53 -17.72 7.72
N LYS A 367 18.05 -18.33 8.81
CA LYS A 367 18.27 -17.88 10.19
C LYS A 367 19.73 -17.95 10.59
N GLU A 368 20.45 -19.00 10.19
CA GLU A 368 21.90 -19.11 10.39
C GLU A 368 22.67 -17.97 9.71
N ARG A 369 22.15 -17.47 8.58
CA ARG A 369 22.71 -16.30 7.86
C ARG A 369 22.30 -14.96 8.46
N GLY A 370 21.37 -14.93 9.42
CA GLY A 370 21.06 -13.86 10.38
C GLY A 370 20.94 -12.41 9.88
N VAL A 371 20.65 -12.20 8.60
CA VAL A 371 20.25 -10.90 8.03
C VAL A 371 18.73 -10.85 7.88
N GLN A 372 18.10 -9.67 7.97
CA GLN A 372 16.64 -9.50 7.90
C GLN A 372 15.85 -10.24 9.01
N LYS A 373 16.33 -10.14 10.27
CA LYS A 373 15.77 -10.85 11.44
C LYS A 373 14.25 -10.73 11.61
N GLU A 374 13.68 -9.55 11.33
CA GLU A 374 12.23 -9.31 11.45
C GLU A 374 11.43 -10.15 10.46
N LYS A 375 11.87 -10.23 9.19
CA LYS A 375 11.21 -11.05 8.17
C LYS A 375 11.29 -12.54 8.52
N ILE A 376 12.44 -12.99 9.03
CA ILE A 376 12.63 -14.37 9.47
C ILE A 376 11.72 -14.69 10.66
N HIS A 377 11.66 -13.80 11.65
CA HIS A 377 10.78 -13.98 12.81
C HIS A 377 9.30 -14.05 12.40
N PHE A 378 8.89 -13.23 11.44
CA PHE A 378 7.55 -13.31 10.86
C PHE A 378 7.30 -14.65 10.16
N LEU A 379 8.26 -15.18 9.39
CA LEU A 379 8.16 -16.49 8.76
C LEU A 379 8.03 -17.62 9.80
N GLU A 380 8.78 -17.57 10.90
CA GLU A 380 8.65 -18.55 12.00
C GLU A 380 7.26 -18.50 12.64
N LYS A 381 6.75 -17.29 12.95
CA LYS A 381 5.39 -17.10 13.48
C LYS A 381 4.35 -17.65 12.51
N LYS A 382 4.49 -17.35 11.22
CA LYS A 382 3.64 -17.85 10.14
C LYS A 382 3.67 -19.37 10.03
N ALA A 383 4.83 -19.99 10.04
CA ALA A 383 4.98 -21.45 9.99
C ALA A 383 4.27 -22.13 11.17
N LYS A 384 4.48 -21.66 12.40
CA LYS A 384 3.82 -22.18 13.60
C LYS A 384 2.29 -22.06 13.54
N ALA A 385 1.78 -20.92 13.09
CA ALA A 385 0.35 -20.69 12.96
C ALA A 385 -0.29 -21.61 11.90
N ILE A 386 0.39 -21.79 10.76
CA ILE A 386 -0.07 -22.69 9.68
C ILE A 386 -0.01 -24.15 10.14
N GLU A 387 1.03 -24.56 10.85
CA GLU A 387 1.15 -25.90 11.43
C GLU A 387 0.02 -26.18 12.42
N ALA A 388 -0.24 -25.25 13.35
CA ALA A 388 -1.35 -25.36 14.28
C ALA A 388 -2.69 -25.51 13.53
N LEU A 389 -2.92 -24.73 12.47
CA LEU A 389 -4.12 -24.82 11.66
C LEU A 389 -4.25 -26.21 10.98
N ILE A 390 -3.19 -26.70 10.35
CA ILE A 390 -3.18 -28.00 9.66
C ILE A 390 -3.40 -29.15 10.64
N GLN A 391 -2.77 -29.11 11.82
CA GLN A 391 -2.94 -30.14 12.84
C GLN A 391 -4.37 -30.18 13.40
N ASN A 392 -4.97 -29.01 13.67
CA ASN A 392 -6.37 -28.95 14.11
C ASN A 392 -7.32 -29.41 12.99
N TYR A 393 -7.02 -29.10 11.73
CA TYR A 393 -7.80 -29.56 10.59
C TYR A 393 -7.75 -31.08 10.44
N LYS A 394 -6.56 -31.69 10.52
CA LYS A 394 -6.38 -33.16 10.50
C LYS A 394 -7.13 -33.86 11.64
N LYS A 395 -7.16 -33.24 12.83
CA LYS A 395 -7.91 -33.73 13.99
C LYS A 395 -9.41 -33.43 13.94
N SER A 396 -9.92 -32.88 12.83
CA SER A 396 -11.32 -32.45 12.66
C SER A 396 -11.82 -31.45 13.73
N GLN A 397 -10.90 -30.68 14.32
CA GLN A 397 -11.20 -29.65 15.32
C GLN A 397 -11.51 -28.33 14.62
N PHE A 398 -12.59 -28.29 13.83
CA PHE A 398 -12.92 -27.15 12.96
C PHE A 398 -13.17 -25.86 13.74
N LYS A 399 -13.78 -25.92 14.93
CA LYS A 399 -13.95 -24.73 15.79
C LYS A 399 -12.61 -24.04 16.07
N ARG A 400 -11.60 -24.82 16.47
CA ARG A 400 -10.24 -24.32 16.71
C ARG A 400 -9.59 -23.80 15.44
N CYS A 401 -9.86 -24.42 14.29
CA CYS A 401 -9.36 -23.91 13.01
C CYS A 401 -9.84 -22.48 12.76
N TYR A 402 -11.14 -22.20 12.99
CA TYR A 402 -11.66 -20.84 12.85
C TYR A 402 -11.13 -19.88 13.92
N GLU A 403 -10.94 -20.33 15.16
CA GLU A 403 -10.29 -19.52 16.22
C GLU A 403 -8.86 -19.10 15.82
N ILE A 404 -8.08 -20.01 15.21
CA ILE A 404 -6.73 -19.72 14.70
C ILE A 404 -6.77 -18.74 13.54
N LEU A 405 -7.68 -18.94 12.58
CA LEU A 405 -7.86 -18.02 11.44
C LEU A 405 -8.21 -16.60 11.90
N ASP A 406 -9.08 -16.51 12.90
CA ASP A 406 -9.59 -15.24 13.41
C ASP A 406 -8.57 -14.52 14.31
N ALA A 407 -7.62 -15.25 14.92
CA ALA A 407 -6.57 -14.69 15.75
C ALA A 407 -5.40 -14.08 14.94
N TYR A 408 -5.16 -14.57 13.72
CA TYR A 408 -4.04 -14.13 12.87
C TYR A 408 -4.46 -13.91 11.40
N PRO A 409 -5.43 -13.01 11.12
CA PRO A 409 -5.97 -12.83 9.77
C PRO A 409 -4.91 -12.46 8.73
N GLU A 410 -3.89 -11.69 9.12
CA GLU A 410 -2.77 -11.25 8.27
C GLU A 410 -1.94 -12.42 7.71
N ILE A 411 -1.90 -13.54 8.44
CA ILE A 411 -1.12 -14.72 8.07
C ILE A 411 -1.80 -15.55 6.96
N PHE A 412 -3.14 -15.54 6.94
CA PHE A 412 -3.93 -16.55 6.25
C PHE A 412 -4.61 -16.08 4.96
N LEU A 413 -4.46 -14.81 4.58
CA LEU A 413 -5.07 -14.23 3.37
C LEU A 413 -4.81 -15.06 2.10
N GLU A 414 -3.59 -15.60 1.96
CA GLU A 414 -3.16 -16.31 0.77
C GLU A 414 -3.25 -17.84 0.87
N LEU A 415 -3.35 -18.38 2.10
CA LEU A 415 -3.33 -19.82 2.36
C LEU A 415 -4.58 -20.52 1.77
N ASN A 416 -4.35 -21.56 0.97
CA ASN A 416 -5.45 -22.29 0.31
C ASN A 416 -6.42 -22.94 1.32
N LEU A 417 -5.90 -23.51 2.40
CA LEU A 417 -6.72 -24.12 3.46
C LEU A 417 -7.64 -23.09 4.13
N ALA A 418 -7.12 -21.90 4.44
CA ALA A 418 -7.90 -20.80 5.01
C ALA A 418 -9.04 -20.36 4.07
N LYS A 419 -8.73 -20.19 2.77
CA LYS A 419 -9.74 -19.87 1.74
C LYS A 419 -10.84 -20.94 1.66
N MET A 420 -10.50 -22.22 1.82
CA MET A 420 -11.49 -23.31 1.84
C MET A 420 -12.37 -23.26 3.09
N LEU A 421 -11.78 -23.03 4.27
CA LEU A 421 -12.53 -22.87 5.53
C LEU A 421 -13.48 -21.67 5.48
N GLU A 422 -13.07 -20.55 4.88
CA GLU A 422 -13.94 -19.38 4.67
C GLU A 422 -15.07 -19.66 3.67
N LYS A 423 -14.79 -20.37 2.58
CA LYS A 423 -15.84 -20.80 1.64
C LYS A 423 -16.88 -21.68 2.35
N HIS A 424 -16.43 -22.59 3.22
CA HIS A 424 -17.32 -23.42 4.03
C HIS A 424 -18.17 -22.58 5.00
N TRP A 425 -17.55 -21.64 5.73
CA TRP A 425 -18.27 -20.74 6.63
C TRP A 425 -19.35 -19.94 5.90
N ASN A 426 -19.01 -19.37 4.74
CA ASN A 426 -19.95 -18.63 3.92
C ASN A 426 -21.12 -19.49 3.43
N LYS A 427 -20.89 -20.78 3.13
CA LYS A 427 -21.96 -21.73 2.78
C LYS A 427 -22.90 -21.96 3.96
N LEU A 428 -22.35 -22.12 5.18
CA LEU A 428 -23.16 -22.24 6.40
C LEU A 428 -23.98 -20.98 6.66
N MET A 429 -23.38 -19.79 6.53
CA MET A 429 -24.06 -18.50 6.70
C MET A 429 -25.22 -18.33 5.72
N LYS A 430 -25.01 -18.61 4.43
CA LYS A 430 -26.08 -18.55 3.41
C LYS A 430 -27.25 -19.49 3.74
N LYS A 431 -26.97 -20.67 4.29
CA LYS A 431 -28.00 -21.60 4.74
C LYS A 431 -28.76 -21.06 5.97
N CYS A 432 -28.04 -20.48 6.92
CA CYS A 432 -28.63 -19.85 8.11
C CYS A 432 -29.49 -18.62 7.76
N GLU A 433 -29.07 -17.81 6.78
CA GLU A 433 -29.87 -16.69 6.27
C GLU A 433 -31.20 -17.16 5.68
N LYS A 434 -31.19 -18.25 4.90
CA LYS A 434 -32.43 -18.87 4.41
C LYS A 434 -33.34 -19.30 5.56
N TYR A 435 -32.79 -19.97 6.58
CA TYR A 435 -33.58 -20.35 7.76
C TYR A 435 -34.12 -19.14 8.52
N ALA A 436 -33.37 -18.05 8.60
CA ALA A 436 -33.80 -16.83 9.27
C ALA A 436 -35.02 -16.20 8.59
N LEU A 437 -35.06 -16.20 7.25
CA LEU A 437 -36.21 -15.71 6.47
C LEU A 437 -37.50 -16.51 6.68
N TYR A 438 -37.39 -17.76 7.14
CA TYR A 438 -38.54 -18.61 7.48
C TYR A 438 -38.79 -18.69 9.00
N GLY A 439 -38.07 -17.92 9.83
CA GLY A 439 -38.21 -17.99 11.28
C GLY A 439 -37.75 -19.33 11.90
N ASN A 440 -36.90 -20.10 11.21
CA ASN A 440 -36.48 -21.43 11.64
C ASN A 440 -35.20 -21.38 12.51
N ILE A 441 -35.37 -21.11 13.80
CA ILE A 441 -34.25 -21.06 14.78
C ILE A 441 -33.53 -22.41 14.89
N GLN A 442 -34.27 -23.52 14.88
CA GLN A 442 -33.68 -24.86 15.01
C GLN A 442 -32.78 -25.22 13.81
N GLY A 443 -33.17 -24.82 12.60
CA GLY A 443 -32.34 -24.98 11.41
C GLY A 443 -30.99 -24.27 11.51
N ILE A 444 -30.95 -23.10 12.16
CA ILE A 444 -29.70 -22.36 12.43
C ILE A 444 -28.87 -23.10 13.48
N LYS A 445 -29.47 -23.49 14.61
CA LYS A 445 -28.77 -24.26 15.66
C LYS A 445 -28.12 -25.54 15.10
N ILE A 446 -28.89 -26.32 14.33
CA ILE A 446 -28.42 -27.57 13.71
C ILE A 446 -27.30 -27.30 12.69
N THR A 447 -27.41 -26.23 11.90
CA THR A 447 -26.42 -25.91 10.87
C THR A 447 -25.10 -25.43 11.45
N LEU A 448 -25.14 -24.63 12.51
CA LEU A 448 -23.92 -24.08 13.12
C LEU A 448 -23.30 -25.02 14.15
N LYS A 449 -24.10 -25.83 14.84
CA LYS A 449 -23.65 -26.83 15.83
C LYS A 449 -22.55 -26.27 16.73
N GLU A 450 -21.32 -26.75 16.59
CA GLU A 450 -20.16 -26.33 17.38
C GLU A 450 -19.74 -24.87 17.14
N PHE A 451 -20.00 -24.32 15.95
CA PHE A 451 -19.66 -22.94 15.60
C PHE A 451 -20.65 -21.91 16.16
N LEU A 452 -21.79 -22.33 16.71
CA LEU A 452 -22.75 -21.42 17.35
C LEU A 452 -22.08 -20.62 18.48
N THR A 453 -21.11 -21.24 19.16
CA THR A 453 -20.38 -20.65 20.29
C THR A 453 -19.05 -20.02 19.92
N LEU A 454 -18.78 -19.83 18.61
CA LEU A 454 -17.54 -19.23 18.13
C LEU A 454 -17.54 -17.72 18.39
N LYS A 455 -16.80 -17.30 19.44
CA LYS A 455 -16.80 -15.92 19.95
C LYS A 455 -16.42 -14.89 18.88
N SER A 456 -15.37 -15.17 18.11
CA SER A 456 -14.87 -14.31 17.03
C SER A 456 -15.91 -14.02 15.94
N ARG A 457 -16.92 -14.88 15.79
CA ARG A 457 -17.99 -14.75 14.77
C ARG A 457 -19.37 -14.53 15.36
N ALA A 458 -19.46 -14.32 16.68
CA ALA A 458 -20.72 -14.24 17.40
C ALA A 458 -21.62 -13.12 16.89
N LYS A 459 -21.07 -11.94 16.60
CA LYS A 459 -21.86 -10.81 16.08
C LYS A 459 -22.71 -11.19 14.86
N ARG A 460 -22.12 -11.91 13.90
CA ARG A 460 -22.82 -12.33 12.68
C ARG A 460 -23.92 -13.33 12.98
N VAL A 461 -23.62 -14.32 13.81
CA VAL A 461 -24.59 -15.33 14.23
C VAL A 461 -25.75 -14.71 15.00
N GLY A 462 -25.46 -13.79 15.93
CA GLY A 462 -26.44 -13.03 16.69
C GLY A 462 -27.35 -12.19 15.80
N ASP A 463 -26.80 -11.53 14.77
CA ASP A 463 -27.61 -10.77 13.81
C ASP A 463 -28.58 -11.67 13.02
N ILE A 464 -28.16 -12.86 12.60
CA ILE A 464 -29.04 -13.84 11.94
C ILE A 464 -30.13 -14.32 12.92
N LEU A 465 -29.77 -14.62 14.17
CA LEU A 465 -30.73 -15.05 15.18
C LEU A 465 -31.78 -13.96 15.46
N ARG A 466 -31.37 -12.69 15.60
CA ARG A 466 -32.30 -11.57 15.78
C ARG A 466 -33.32 -11.49 14.66
N VAL A 467 -32.87 -11.56 13.40
CA VAL A 467 -33.76 -11.54 12.23
C VAL A 467 -34.75 -12.71 12.30
N THR A 468 -34.26 -13.91 12.62
CA THR A 468 -35.10 -15.10 12.78
C THR A 468 -36.22 -14.88 13.78
N PHE A 469 -35.92 -14.38 14.99
CA PHE A 469 -36.94 -14.13 16.00
C PHE A 469 -37.98 -13.10 15.53
N ILE A 470 -37.54 -12.01 14.91
CA ILE A 470 -38.43 -10.96 14.38
C ILE A 470 -39.41 -11.55 13.36
N VAL A 471 -38.91 -12.37 12.43
CA VAL A 471 -39.74 -13.05 11.44
C VAL A 471 -40.72 -14.03 12.10
N THR A 472 -40.27 -14.81 13.10
CA THR A 472 -41.14 -15.74 13.83
C THR A 472 -42.27 -15.03 14.57
N ILE A 473 -41.97 -13.89 15.22
CA ILE A 473 -42.99 -13.07 15.89
C ILE A 473 -44.00 -12.54 14.86
N ASP A 474 -43.52 -12.02 13.72
CA ASP A 474 -44.38 -11.51 12.65
C ASP A 474 -45.29 -12.60 12.05
N ASP A 475 -44.80 -13.83 11.90
CA ASP A 475 -45.59 -14.98 11.45
C ASP A 475 -46.69 -15.35 12.47
N PHE A 476 -46.36 -15.38 13.77
CA PHE A 476 -47.36 -15.65 14.82
C PHE A 476 -48.44 -14.57 14.88
N ILE A 477 -48.06 -13.29 14.76
CA ILE A 477 -49.02 -12.18 14.69
C ILE A 477 -49.93 -12.34 13.47
N SER A 478 -49.37 -12.72 12.31
CA SER A 478 -50.13 -12.89 11.07
C SER A 478 -51.11 -14.07 11.14
N LYS A 479 -50.73 -15.15 11.83
CA LYS A 479 -51.58 -16.33 12.10
C LYS A 479 -52.49 -16.15 13.32
N LYS A 480 -52.59 -14.95 13.89
CA LYS A 480 -53.37 -14.64 15.11
C LYS A 480 -53.00 -15.48 16.34
N LYS A 481 -51.79 -16.05 16.40
CA LYS A 481 -51.25 -16.81 17.54
C LYS A 481 -50.61 -15.86 18.57
N PHE A 482 -51.43 -14.97 19.16
CA PHE A 482 -50.92 -13.86 19.98
C PHE A 482 -50.18 -14.29 21.25
N LYS A 483 -50.58 -15.37 21.91
CA LYS A 483 -49.86 -15.89 23.08
C LYS A 483 -48.44 -16.35 22.74
N SER A 484 -48.27 -16.99 21.58
CA SER A 484 -46.95 -17.41 21.09
C SER A 484 -46.08 -16.21 20.69
N ALA A 485 -46.68 -15.20 20.03
CA ALA A 485 -45.98 -13.97 19.68
C ALA A 485 -45.48 -13.22 20.93
N GLU A 486 -46.32 -13.10 21.95
CA GLU A 486 -45.98 -12.48 23.24
C GLU A 486 -44.80 -13.20 23.92
N ASN A 487 -44.85 -14.53 24.02
CA ASN A 487 -43.76 -15.32 24.59
C ASN A 487 -42.43 -15.12 23.83
N PHE A 488 -42.47 -15.05 22.50
CA PHE A 488 -41.27 -14.81 21.69
C PHE A 488 -40.74 -13.37 21.81
N ILE A 489 -41.61 -12.38 22.00
CA ILE A 489 -41.20 -11.00 22.29
C ILE A 489 -40.44 -10.93 23.62
N TYR A 490 -40.97 -11.54 24.68
CA TYR A 490 -40.26 -11.57 25.97
C TYR A 490 -38.94 -12.34 25.88
N SER A 491 -38.93 -13.48 25.18
CA SER A 491 -37.69 -14.24 24.92
C SER A 491 -36.65 -13.39 24.17
N TYR A 492 -37.08 -12.59 23.19
CA TYR A 492 -36.17 -11.67 22.49
C TYR A 492 -35.55 -10.66 23.43
N ILE A 493 -36.36 -10.03 24.29
CA ILE A 493 -35.90 -9.02 25.25
C ILE A 493 -34.87 -9.63 26.20
N ASP A 494 -35.11 -10.85 26.69
CA ASP A 494 -34.19 -11.55 27.60
C ASP A 494 -32.87 -11.94 26.93
N ILE A 495 -32.89 -12.27 25.63
CA ILE A 495 -31.71 -12.74 24.90
C ILE A 495 -30.90 -11.58 24.32
N PHE A 496 -31.55 -10.61 23.68
CA PHE A 496 -30.91 -9.57 22.87
C PHE A 496 -31.11 -8.15 23.43
N GLY A 497 -31.97 -7.97 24.43
CA GLY A 497 -32.39 -6.67 24.91
C GLY A 497 -33.40 -5.99 23.99
N HIS A 498 -33.54 -4.67 24.18
CA HIS A 498 -34.50 -3.85 23.43
C HIS A 498 -33.82 -3.10 22.28
N ASP A 499 -34.36 -3.21 21.07
CA ASP A 499 -33.89 -2.49 19.88
C ASP A 499 -35.04 -1.97 19.00
N THR A 500 -34.71 -1.19 17.97
CA THR A 500 -35.66 -0.54 17.08
C THR A 500 -36.49 -1.53 16.25
N ASN A 501 -35.91 -2.68 15.89
CA ASN A 501 -36.62 -3.71 15.13
C ASN A 501 -37.68 -4.39 16.00
N LEU A 502 -37.34 -4.70 17.24
CA LEU A 502 -38.29 -5.25 18.21
C LEU A 502 -39.41 -4.25 18.50
N GLN A 503 -39.10 -2.96 18.70
CA GLN A 503 -40.11 -1.92 18.92
C GLN A 503 -41.17 -1.89 17.83
N ARG A 504 -40.76 -1.99 16.56
CA ARG A 504 -41.69 -2.03 15.42
C ARG A 504 -42.65 -3.22 15.50
N VAL A 505 -42.13 -4.39 15.84
CA VAL A 505 -42.94 -5.61 15.96
C VAL A 505 -43.86 -5.57 17.17
N MET A 506 -43.42 -5.00 18.29
CA MET A 506 -44.25 -4.79 19.48
C MET A 506 -45.45 -3.89 19.18
N HIS A 507 -45.25 -2.75 18.52
CA HIS A 507 -46.37 -1.88 18.11
C HIS A 507 -47.35 -2.61 17.18
N LYS A 508 -46.84 -3.42 16.25
CA LYS A 508 -47.66 -4.23 15.36
C LYS A 508 -48.45 -5.31 16.12
N TYR A 509 -47.85 -5.92 17.13
CA TYR A 509 -48.52 -6.86 18.04
C TYR A 509 -49.67 -6.17 18.76
N GLU A 510 -49.41 -5.09 19.49
CA GLU A 510 -50.40 -4.40 20.32
C GLU A 510 -51.59 -3.90 19.48
N LYS A 511 -51.31 -3.38 18.28
CA LYS A 511 -52.35 -2.95 17.33
C LYS A 511 -53.24 -4.10 16.86
N LYS A 512 -52.69 -5.31 16.65
CA LYS A 512 -53.44 -6.46 16.13
C LYS A 512 -54.09 -7.31 17.21
N SER A 513 -53.49 -7.39 18.39
CA SER A 513 -54.00 -8.17 19.53
C SER A 513 -54.94 -7.37 20.42
N SER A 514 -54.94 -6.03 20.31
CA SER A 514 -55.59 -5.10 21.25
C SER A 514 -55.12 -5.26 22.70
N LYS A 515 -53.96 -5.90 22.92
CA LYS A 515 -53.37 -6.15 24.23
C LYS A 515 -52.03 -5.40 24.34
N LYS A 516 -51.88 -4.58 25.37
CA LYS A 516 -50.60 -3.93 25.72
C LYS A 516 -49.63 -4.95 26.34
N LEU A 517 -48.37 -4.88 25.95
CA LEU A 517 -47.31 -5.72 26.51
C LEU A 517 -46.85 -5.18 27.86
N ALA A 518 -46.62 -6.07 28.83
CA ALA A 518 -46.08 -5.70 30.13
C ALA A 518 -44.56 -5.47 30.00
N LEU A 519 -44.15 -4.22 29.81
CA LEU A 519 -42.74 -3.85 29.70
C LEU A 519 -42.07 -3.87 31.08
N MET A 520 -41.20 -4.85 31.33
CA MET A 520 -40.19 -4.72 32.38
C MET A 520 -39.15 -3.65 31.96
N GLN A 521 -38.54 -2.97 32.93
CA GLN A 521 -37.56 -1.88 32.72
C GLN A 521 -36.58 -2.18 31.56
N ARG A 522 -36.23 -1.15 30.76
CA ARG A 522 -35.32 -1.24 29.61
C ARG A 522 -33.96 -1.82 30.02
N LYS A 523 -33.83 -3.14 30.03
CA LYS A 523 -32.58 -3.83 30.34
C LYS A 523 -31.67 -3.69 29.13
N ARG A 524 -30.62 -2.88 29.27
CA ARG A 524 -29.58 -2.76 28.24
C ARG A 524 -28.70 -3.99 28.33
N VAL A 525 -28.80 -4.87 27.33
CA VAL A 525 -28.03 -6.11 27.24
C VAL A 525 -26.89 -5.89 26.24
N GLU A 526 -25.71 -6.42 26.53
CA GLU A 526 -24.59 -6.40 25.58
C GLU A 526 -24.95 -7.14 24.29
N ARG A 527 -24.46 -6.66 23.14
CA ARG A 527 -24.87 -7.17 21.82
C ARG A 527 -24.63 -8.67 21.65
N ASP A 528 -23.60 -9.22 22.27
CA ASP A 528 -23.25 -10.64 22.15
C ASP A 528 -23.58 -11.47 23.40
N ALA A 529 -24.36 -10.91 24.35
CA ALA A 529 -24.77 -11.61 25.57
C ALA A 529 -25.59 -12.90 25.30
N TRP A 530 -26.17 -13.02 24.11
CA TRP A 530 -26.87 -14.23 23.66
C TRP A 530 -25.98 -15.49 23.70
N LEU A 531 -24.64 -15.34 23.62
CA LEU A 531 -23.68 -16.45 23.78
C LEU A 531 -23.74 -17.13 25.15
N HIS A 532 -24.29 -16.45 26.16
CA HIS A 532 -24.42 -16.97 27.52
C HIS A 532 -25.86 -17.37 27.84
N ASN A 533 -26.79 -17.21 26.90
CA ASN A 533 -28.19 -17.49 27.13
C ASN A 533 -28.52 -18.96 26.83
N LYS A 534 -29.01 -19.67 27.85
CA LYS A 534 -29.37 -21.10 27.78
C LYS A 534 -30.46 -21.39 26.74
N LEU A 535 -31.33 -20.43 26.41
CA LEU A 535 -32.38 -20.62 25.39
C LEU A 535 -31.79 -20.77 23.98
N ILE A 536 -30.58 -20.25 23.74
CA ILE A 536 -29.90 -20.33 22.45
C ILE A 536 -28.82 -21.40 22.43
N VAL A 537 -28.00 -21.49 23.48
CA VAL A 537 -26.78 -22.31 23.46
C VAL A 537 -27.02 -23.76 23.90
N ASN A 538 -28.12 -24.05 24.61
CA ASN A 538 -28.56 -25.42 24.88
C ASN A 538 -29.52 -25.96 23.80
#